data_AF-A0A539D7B3-F1
#
_entry.id   AF-A0A539D7B3-F1
#
_cell.length_a   1.000
_cell.length_b   1.000
_cell.length_c   1.000
_cell.angle_alpha   90.00
_cell.angle_beta   90.00
_cell.angle_gamma   90.00
#
_symmetry.space_group_name_H-M   'P 1'
#
loop_
_entity.id
_entity.type
_entity.pdbx_description
1 polymer ?
#
loop_
_entity_poly.entity_id
_entity_poly.type
_entity_poly.pdbx_seq_one_letter_code
_entity_poly.pdbx_strand_id
1 'polypeptide(L)' 'QVDLRSCVQCVNFDPSASLECAERIPARVSPKDVANDCPLFSGRTSFERETTAAVSQNPKAPTGAKKAFDDLFKF' A
#
# COMPACT_ATOMS: atom_id res chain seq x y z
N GLN A 1 -20.40 -6.73 -8.02
CA GLN A 1 -19.07 -6.72 -8.64
C GLN A 1 -18.52 -5.32 -8.45
N VAL A 2 -17.45 -5.15 -7.66
CA VAL A 2 -16.81 -3.84 -7.52
C VAL A 2 -16.07 -3.58 -8.82
N ASP A 3 -16.37 -2.47 -9.49
CA ASP A 3 -15.69 -2.12 -10.73
C ASP A 3 -14.31 -1.56 -10.39
N LEU A 4 -13.35 -2.48 -10.24
CA LEU A 4 -11.98 -2.22 -9.77
C LEU A 4 -11.12 -1.52 -10.83
N ARG A 5 -11.62 -1.35 -12.05
CA ARG A 5 -10.86 -0.82 -13.17
C ARG A 5 -10.92 0.70 -13.23
N SER A 6 -10.20 1.36 -12.33
CA SER A 6 -9.97 2.82 -12.36
C SER A 6 -8.49 3.12 -12.41
N CYS A 7 -8.09 4.22 -13.07
CA CYS A 7 -6.67 4.54 -13.24
C CYS A 7 -5.97 4.68 -11.88
N VAL A 8 -6.65 5.19 -10.86
CA VAL A 8 -6.09 5.32 -9.50
C VAL A 8 -5.74 3.98 -8.83
N GLN A 9 -6.34 2.87 -9.27
CA GLN A 9 -6.04 1.51 -8.80
C GLN A 9 -4.99 0.79 -9.66
N CYS A 10 -4.44 1.48 -10.68
CA CYS A 10 -3.44 0.92 -11.59
C CYS A 10 -2.02 0.96 -10.97
N VAL A 11 -1.20 -0.05 -11.26
CA VAL A 11 0.23 -0.04 -10.88
C VAL A 11 0.99 1.11 -11.56
N ASN A 12 0.60 1.49 -12.77
CA ASN A 12 1.23 2.51 -13.60
C ASN A 12 0.76 3.94 -13.31
N PHE A 13 -0.13 4.14 -12.32
CA PHE A 13 -0.60 5.47 -11.95
C PHE A 13 0.52 6.26 -11.27
N ASP A 14 0.94 7.34 -11.92
CA ASP A 14 1.92 8.29 -11.39
C ASP A 14 1.38 9.72 -11.55
N PRO A 15 0.88 10.36 -10.48
CA PRO A 15 0.32 11.71 -10.53
C PRO A 15 1.35 12.79 -10.91
N SER A 16 2.64 12.48 -10.85
CA SER A 16 3.72 13.42 -11.22
C SER A 16 4.00 13.42 -12.73
N ALA A 17 3.52 12.41 -13.46
CA ALA A 17 3.72 12.29 -14.89
C ALA A 17 2.71 13.14 -15.67
N SER A 18 3.08 13.57 -16.89
CA SER A 18 2.28 14.47 -17.74
C SER A 18 0.84 14.02 -18.00
N LEU A 19 0.57 12.71 -18.00
CA LEU A 19 -0.76 12.12 -18.19
C LEU A 19 -1.24 11.33 -16.98
N GLU A 20 -0.63 11.59 -15.82
CA GLU A 20 -0.88 10.91 -14.56
C GLU A 20 -0.71 9.38 -14.73
N CYS A 21 0.27 8.99 -15.55
CA CYS A 21 0.59 7.63 -15.96
C CYS A 21 2.09 7.53 -16.26
N ALA A 22 2.75 6.55 -15.66
CA ALA A 22 4.17 6.27 -15.87
C ALA A 22 4.45 5.70 -17.28
N GLU A 23 3.47 4.99 -17.86
CA GLU A 23 3.54 4.53 -19.25
C GLU A 23 3.07 5.59 -20.24
N ARG A 24 3.67 5.59 -21.43
CA ARG A 24 3.29 6.47 -22.54
C ARG A 24 1.94 6.01 -23.11
N ILE A 25 0.87 6.66 -22.69
CA ILE A 25 -0.48 6.47 -23.26
C ILE A 25 -0.69 7.34 -24.51
N PRO A 26 -1.45 6.86 -25.52
CA PRO A 26 -1.71 7.62 -26.75
C PRO A 26 -2.66 8.81 -26.53
N ALA A 27 -3.53 8.74 -25.53
CA ALA A 27 -4.48 9.79 -25.17
C ALA A 27 -4.69 9.85 -23.66
N ARG A 28 -5.03 11.03 -23.14
CA ARG A 28 -5.35 11.22 -21.73
C ARG A 28 -6.64 10.46 -21.38
N VAL A 29 -6.58 9.59 -20.39
CA VAL A 29 -7.77 8.92 -19.82
C VAL A 29 -8.33 9.79 -18.70
N SER A 30 -9.58 10.22 -18.81
CA SER A 30 -10.33 10.98 -17.80
C SER A 30 -11.81 10.58 -17.88
N PRO A 31 -12.52 10.39 -16.75
CA PRO A 31 -12.08 10.56 -15.36
C PRO A 31 -11.25 9.36 -14.85
N LYS A 32 -10.30 9.61 -13.93
CA LYS A 32 -9.32 8.60 -13.44
C LYS A 32 -9.72 7.95 -12.11
N ASP A 33 -10.59 8.64 -11.38
CA ASP A 33 -11.18 8.33 -10.09
C ASP A 33 -12.39 7.40 -10.18
N VAL A 34 -12.98 7.26 -11.37
CA VAL A 34 -14.08 6.32 -11.66
C VAL A 34 -13.63 5.21 -12.61
N ALA A 35 -14.51 4.21 -12.79
CA ALA A 35 -14.28 3.11 -13.72
C ALA A 35 -14.01 3.65 -15.15
N ASN A 36 -12.92 3.19 -15.76
CA ASN A 36 -12.53 3.60 -17.10
C ASN A 36 -11.98 2.44 -17.92
N ASP A 37 -12.06 2.58 -19.25
CA ASP A 37 -11.60 1.56 -20.19
C ASP A 37 -10.16 1.79 -20.64
N CYS A 38 -9.26 2.14 -19.72
CA CYS A 38 -7.85 2.29 -20.03
C CYS A 38 -7.28 0.95 -20.56
N PRO A 39 -6.70 0.91 -21.78
CA PRO A 39 -6.19 -0.32 -22.37
C PRO A 39 -4.89 -0.82 -21.70
N LEU A 40 -4.17 0.07 -21.02
CA LEU A 40 -2.95 -0.24 -20.27
C LEU A 40 -3.22 -0.42 -18.76
N PHE A 41 -4.49 -0.64 -18.37
CA PHE A 41 -4.82 -0.87 -16.97
C PHE A 41 -4.23 -2.19 -16.48
N SER A 42 -3.43 -2.10 -15.42
CA SER A 42 -2.92 -3.24 -14.67
C SER A 42 -3.19 -3.01 -13.19
N GLY A 43 -4.09 -3.80 -12.62
CA GLY A 43 -4.55 -3.63 -11.23
C GLY A 43 -3.42 -3.84 -10.23
N ARG A 44 -3.26 -2.92 -9.27
CA ARG A 44 -2.30 -3.07 -8.19
C ARG A 44 -2.81 -4.11 -7.20
N THR A 45 -2.05 -5.18 -7.00
CA THR A 45 -2.30 -6.17 -5.95
C THR A 45 -1.63 -5.70 -4.66
N SER A 46 -2.42 -5.27 -3.67
CA SER A 46 -1.93 -5.06 -2.32
C SER A 46 -1.94 -6.38 -1.57
N PHE A 47 -0.77 -6.98 -1.39
CA PHE A 47 -0.62 -8.09 -0.45
C PHE A 47 -0.35 -7.52 0.94
N GLU A 48 -1.33 -7.64 1.83
CA GLU A 48 -1.12 -7.38 3.25
C GLU A 48 -0.29 -8.54 3.80
N ARG A 49 0.98 -8.27 4.15
CA ARG A 49 1.78 -9.25 4.88
C ARG A 49 1.18 -9.35 6.28
N GLU A 50 0.61 -10.50 6.62
CA GLU A 50 0.26 -10.84 7.99
C GLU A 50 1.52 -10.66 8.86
N THR A 51 1.59 -9.56 9.60
CA THR A 51 2.51 -9.47 10.72
C THR A 51 1.89 -10.30 11.82
N THR A 52 2.02 -11.63 11.72
CA THR A 52 2.10 -12.46 12.92
C THR A 52 3.33 -11.96 13.65
N ALA A 53 3.14 -10.89 14.44
CA ALA A 53 3.93 -10.71 15.62
C ALA A 53 3.87 -12.06 16.30
N ALA A 54 4.96 -12.81 16.22
CA ALA A 54 5.24 -13.89 17.12
C ALA A 54 5.26 -13.22 18.50
N VAL A 55 4.05 -13.05 19.06
CA VAL A 55 3.81 -12.93 20.49
C VAL A 55 4.48 -14.19 20.99
N SER A 56 5.73 -14.00 21.38
CA SER A 56 6.59 -14.98 22.00
C SER A 56 5.70 -15.73 22.96
N GLN A 57 5.44 -17.00 22.61
CA GLN A 57 4.75 -17.93 23.47
C GLN A 57 5.70 -18.21 24.63
N ASN A 58 5.82 -17.27 25.55
CA ASN A 58 6.25 -17.52 26.91
C ASN A 58 5.54 -16.50 27.83
N PRO A 59 4.36 -16.83 28.38
CA PRO A 59 3.63 -15.98 29.30
C PRO A 59 4.27 -16.00 30.71
N LYS A 60 5.58 -15.74 30.82
CA LYS A 60 6.28 -15.72 32.10
C LYS A 60 7.34 -14.64 32.20
N ALA A 61 6.92 -13.38 32.11
CA ALA A 61 7.38 -12.26 32.95
C ALA A 61 6.93 -10.92 32.33
N PRO A 62 5.96 -10.20 32.92
CA PRO A 62 5.48 -8.92 32.41
C PRO A 62 6.44 -7.74 32.72
N THR A 63 7.74 -7.97 32.85
CA THR A 63 8.70 -6.95 33.34
C THR A 63 9.84 -6.66 32.39
N GLY A 64 10.07 -7.47 31.35
CA GLY A 64 11.23 -7.33 30.46
C GLY A 64 11.07 -6.28 29.36
N ALA A 65 10.01 -6.37 28.54
CA ALA A 65 9.88 -5.53 27.35
C ALA A 65 9.75 -4.04 27.69
N LYS A 66 8.82 -3.68 28.58
CA LYS A 66 8.62 -2.29 29.06
C LYS A 66 9.90 -1.70 29.67
N LYS A 67 10.59 -2.47 30.51
CA LYS A 67 11.83 -2.04 31.15
C LYS A 67 12.97 -1.80 30.15
N ALA A 68 13.08 -2.63 29.12
CA ALA A 68 14.07 -2.45 28.06
C ALA A 68 13.86 -1.16 27.25
N PHE A 69 12.60 -0.76 27.02
CA PHE A 69 12.29 0.54 26.41
C PHE A 69 12.63 1.71 27.33
N ASP A 70 12.27 1.64 28.63
CA ASP A 70 12.55 2.71 29.60
C ASP A 70 14.07 2.95 29.79
N ASP A 71 14.90 1.92 29.71
CA ASP A 71 16.34 2.06 29.91
C ASP A 71 17.05 2.72 28.70
N LEU A 72 16.43 2.78 27.51
CA LEU A 72 16.96 3.50 26.34
C LEU A 72 16.88 5.02 26.45
N PHE A 73 15.99 5.53 27.31
CA PHE A 73 15.74 6.97 27.46
C PHE A 73 16.28 7.53 28.78
N LYS A 74 17.09 6.77 29.52
CA LYS A 74 17.74 7.23 30.75
C LYS A 74 19.16 7.70 30.44
N PHE A 75 19.33 9.02 30.43
CA PHE A 75 20.63 9.71 30.43
C PHE A 75 21.06 10.03 31.87
#